data_AF-A0A7R9KR74-F1
#
_entry.id   AF-A0A7R9KR74-F1
#
_cell.length_a   1.000
_cell.length_b   1.000
_cell.length_c   1.000
_cell.angle_alpha   90.00
_cell.angle_beta   90.00
_cell.angle_gamma   90.00
#
_symmetry.space_group_name_H-M   'P 1'
#
loop_
_entity.id
_entity.type
_entity.pdbx_description
1 polymer ?
#
loop_
_entity_poly.entity_id
_entity_poly.type
_entity_poly.pdbx_seq_one_letter_code
_entity_poly.pdbx_strand_id
1 'polypeptide(L)'
;YFWKTKGRNETLEEYIICRNSEWYSDKNIIDFMSKIGRYLRVTTMMGKTIRDRLDTTGLCFSEFSYQMFQSYDWLYLYQKYGAEFQIGGIDQTVNIHNGHDLIRRLTDKQTFGLFMPILTDENGKKFGKSEEKAIYLNDDKISPFGFYQFFHQLTDRQVYDFLKMFSFRSDAEIEQIYQKSLRTQKPWYLQEIVAEEMTLLVHGEAGLSSAKRTTDALFKRDVEVLARLNESEINDVFEGAPMSTLIFNPDEMTAIELAIKAQCFTNEFLSPQQILTQTDILANSITLVSVGKRKHHIVKWY
;
A
#
# COMPACT_ATOMS: atom_id res chain seq x y z
N TYR A 1 -7.45 3.72 18.05
CA TYR A 1 -6.73 5.00 18.15
C TYR A 1 -7.55 6.13 17.52
N PHE A 2 -8.09 5.98 16.31
CA PHE A 2 -9.12 6.90 15.77
C PHE A 2 -10.53 6.70 16.38
N TRP A 3 -10.84 5.47 16.80
CA TRP A 3 -12.09 5.09 17.48
C TRP A 3 -12.00 5.18 19.02
N LYS A 4 -10.79 5.33 19.59
CA LYS A 4 -10.60 5.37 21.05
C LYS A 4 -10.68 6.79 21.63
N THR A 5 -10.44 7.81 20.81
CA THR A 5 -10.24 9.21 21.26
C THR A 5 -11.49 10.09 21.17
N LYS A 6 -12.51 9.67 20.43
CA LYS A 6 -13.83 10.31 20.51
C LYS A 6 -14.67 9.37 21.38
N GLY A 7 -15.27 9.87 22.47
CA GLY A 7 -16.19 9.15 23.36
C GLY A 7 -17.49 8.68 22.67
N ARG A 8 -17.40 8.24 21.42
CA ARG A 8 -18.41 7.50 20.70
C ARG A 8 -18.44 6.12 21.34
N ASN A 9 -19.33 5.97 22.32
CA ASN A 9 -19.84 4.68 22.78
C ASN A 9 -20.67 3.93 21.71
N GLU A 10 -20.60 4.38 20.45
CA GLU A 10 -21.22 3.74 19.31
C GLU A 10 -20.24 2.70 18.77
N THR A 11 -20.48 1.45 19.13
CA THR A 11 -19.91 0.32 18.41
C THR A 11 -20.34 0.42 16.95
N LEU A 12 -19.38 0.39 16.02
CA LEU A 12 -19.69 0.23 14.60
C LEU A 12 -20.57 -1.00 14.43
N GLU A 13 -21.56 -0.91 13.55
CA GLU A 13 -22.36 -2.07 13.19
C GLU A 13 -21.46 -3.18 12.63
N GLU A 14 -21.87 -4.43 12.84
CA GLU A 14 -21.12 -5.57 12.35
C GLU A 14 -21.07 -5.56 10.82
N TYR A 15 -19.87 -5.72 10.27
CA TYR A 15 -19.68 -5.79 8.83
C TYR A 15 -19.87 -7.23 8.33
N ILE A 16 -20.38 -7.39 7.11
CA ILE A 16 -20.55 -8.69 6.46
C ILE A 16 -19.56 -8.81 5.31
N ILE A 17 -18.69 -9.82 5.36
CA ILE A 17 -17.83 -10.19 4.21
C ILE A 17 -18.54 -11.25 3.39
N CYS A 18 -18.91 -10.89 2.16
CA CYS A 18 -19.55 -11.79 1.21
C CYS A 18 -18.56 -12.24 0.13
N ARG A 19 -18.69 -13.48 -0.36
CA ARG A 19 -18.01 -13.96 -1.57
C ARG A 19 -19.04 -14.27 -2.65
N ASN A 20 -18.92 -13.64 -3.82
CA ASN A 20 -19.92 -13.82 -4.87
C ASN A 20 -19.98 -15.25 -5.44
N SER A 21 -18.90 -16.01 -5.31
CA SER A 21 -18.89 -17.45 -5.61
C SER A 21 -20.00 -18.22 -4.89
N GLU A 22 -20.43 -17.77 -3.71
CA GLU A 22 -21.49 -18.41 -2.93
C GLU A 22 -22.83 -18.45 -3.68
N TRP A 23 -23.23 -17.37 -4.36
CA TRP A 23 -24.50 -17.36 -5.11
C TRP A 23 -24.37 -17.77 -6.56
N TYR A 24 -23.16 -17.96 -7.09
CA TYR A 24 -22.93 -18.50 -8.44
C TYR A 24 -22.72 -20.01 -8.46
N SER A 25 -22.19 -20.61 -7.39
CA SER A 25 -21.81 -22.02 -7.33
C SER A 25 -22.93 -22.99 -7.80
N ASP A 26 -24.18 -22.72 -7.41
CA ASP A 26 -25.33 -23.57 -7.72
C ASP A 26 -26.20 -23.06 -8.90
N LYS A 27 -25.73 -22.05 -9.64
CA LYS A 27 -26.54 -21.46 -10.72
C LYS A 27 -26.43 -22.21 -12.03
N ASN A 28 -27.60 -22.58 -12.57
CA ASN A 28 -27.69 -22.98 -13.95
C ASN A 28 -27.51 -21.77 -14.88
N ILE A 29 -26.54 -21.86 -15.80
CA ILE A 29 -26.21 -20.78 -16.72
C ILE A 29 -27.37 -20.41 -17.66
N ILE A 30 -28.18 -21.38 -18.10
CA ILE A 30 -29.32 -21.14 -18.99
C ILE A 30 -30.38 -20.32 -18.24
N ASP A 31 -30.69 -20.72 -17.01
CA ASP A 31 -31.64 -20.00 -16.16
C ASP A 31 -31.15 -18.59 -15.85
N PHE A 32 -29.86 -18.44 -15.53
CA PHE A 32 -29.23 -17.15 -15.27
C PHE A 32 -29.33 -16.22 -16.48
N MET A 33 -28.95 -16.70 -17.67
CA MET A 33 -29.03 -15.91 -18.90
C MET A 33 -30.47 -15.54 -19.25
N SER A 34 -31.42 -16.45 -19.05
CA SER A 34 -32.83 -16.20 -19.33
C SER A 34 -33.44 -15.17 -18.38
N LYS A 35 -33.17 -15.28 -17.08
CA LYS A 35 -33.74 -14.40 -16.05
C LYS A 35 -33.04 -13.05 -15.94
N ILE A 36 -31.71 -13.02 -16.05
CA ILE A 36 -30.91 -11.80 -15.83
C ILE A 36 -30.49 -11.17 -17.15
N GLY A 37 -29.96 -11.98 -18.07
CA GLY A 37 -29.43 -11.50 -19.35
C GLY A 37 -30.45 -10.70 -20.18
N ARG A 38 -31.75 -11.03 -20.09
CA ARG A 38 -32.81 -10.31 -20.82
C ARG A 38 -32.97 -8.83 -20.43
N TYR A 39 -32.51 -8.44 -19.25
CA TYR A 39 -32.61 -7.06 -18.77
C TYR A 39 -31.39 -6.21 -19.16
N LEU A 40 -30.28 -6.87 -19.52
CA LEU A 40 -29.02 -6.24 -19.89
C LEU A 40 -28.94 -6.07 -21.41
N ARG A 41 -29.17 -4.84 -21.86
CA ARG A 41 -29.12 -4.52 -23.30
C ARG A 41 -27.67 -4.35 -23.72
N VAL A 42 -27.27 -5.06 -24.78
CA VAL A 42 -25.92 -4.95 -25.37
C VAL A 42 -25.57 -3.49 -25.67
N THR A 43 -26.49 -2.71 -26.24
CA THR A 43 -26.25 -1.28 -26.54
C THR A 43 -25.89 -0.45 -25.31
N THR A 44 -26.47 -0.76 -24.14
CA THR A 44 -26.15 -0.09 -22.87
C THR A 44 -24.80 -0.59 -22.32
N MET A 45 -24.51 -1.88 -22.43
CA MET A 45 -23.23 -2.46 -22.03
C MET A 45 -22.05 -2.00 -22.89
N MET A 46 -22.31 -1.56 -24.12
CA MET A 46 -21.35 -0.95 -25.05
C MET A 46 -21.04 0.51 -24.67
N GLY A 47 -20.68 0.75 -23.41
CA GLY A 47 -20.17 2.04 -22.94
C GLY A 47 -18.90 2.48 -23.71
N LYS A 48 -18.51 3.75 -23.56
CA LYS A 48 -17.35 4.32 -24.27
C LYS A 48 -16.08 3.47 -24.12
N THR A 49 -15.76 3.08 -22.89
CA THR A 49 -14.57 2.26 -22.58
C THR A 49 -14.57 0.90 -23.28
N ILE A 50 -15.74 0.26 -23.40
CA ILE A 50 -15.86 -1.05 -24.07
C ILE A 50 -15.74 -0.89 -25.58
N ARG A 51 -16.33 0.16 -26.16
CA ARG A 51 -16.17 0.49 -27.58
C ARG A 51 -14.71 0.76 -27.93
N ASP A 52 -14.05 1.63 -27.17
CA ASP A 52 -12.64 1.98 -27.39
C ASP A 52 -11.72 0.74 -27.33
N ARG A 53 -11.99 -0.21 -26.41
CA ARG A 53 -11.24 -1.49 -26.35
C ARG A 53 -11.55 -2.41 -27.52
N LEU A 54 -12.82 -2.51 -27.90
CA LEU A 54 -13.26 -3.36 -29.01
C LEU A 54 -12.59 -2.94 -30.32
N ASP A 55 -12.47 -1.63 -30.55
CA ASP A 55 -11.85 -1.07 -31.76
C ASP A 55 -10.32 -1.21 -31.79
N THR A 56 -9.68 -1.35 -30.62
CA THR A 56 -8.20 -1.39 -30.50
C THR A 56 -7.64 -2.80 -30.37
N THR A 57 -8.12 -3.56 -29.38
CA THR A 57 -7.53 -4.84 -28.98
C THR A 57 -8.53 -6.00 -29.04
N GLY A 58 -9.80 -5.69 -29.27
CA GLY A 58 -10.90 -6.64 -29.09
C GLY A 58 -11.23 -6.85 -27.61
N LEU A 59 -12.27 -7.64 -27.37
CA LEU A 59 -12.74 -7.99 -26.03
C LEU A 59 -13.25 -9.43 -26.05
N CYS A 60 -12.81 -10.27 -25.12
CA CYS A 60 -13.35 -11.61 -25.05
C CYS A 60 -14.73 -11.63 -24.37
N PHE A 61 -15.53 -12.66 -24.65
CA PHE A 61 -16.90 -12.75 -24.14
C PHE A 61 -16.96 -12.78 -22.60
N SER A 62 -15.97 -13.38 -21.93
CA SER A 62 -15.90 -13.38 -20.46
C SER A 62 -15.69 -11.98 -19.89
N GLU A 63 -14.80 -11.18 -20.48
CA GLU A 63 -14.60 -9.78 -20.11
C GLU A 63 -15.86 -8.95 -20.36
N PHE A 64 -16.53 -9.16 -21.50
CA PHE A 64 -17.79 -8.48 -21.80
C PHE A 64 -18.90 -8.84 -20.80
N SER A 65 -18.97 -10.12 -20.41
CA SER A 65 -19.98 -10.65 -19.51
C SER A 65 -19.76 -10.25 -18.05
N TYR A 66 -18.58 -9.73 -17.67
CA TYR A 66 -18.29 -9.29 -16.31
C TYR A 66 -19.33 -8.30 -15.76
N GLN A 67 -19.80 -7.36 -16.60
CA GLN A 67 -20.78 -6.34 -16.19
C GLN A 67 -22.10 -6.98 -15.71
N MET A 68 -22.48 -8.12 -16.28
CA MET A 68 -23.68 -8.87 -15.90
C MET A 68 -23.53 -9.50 -14.51
N PHE A 69 -22.38 -10.10 -14.23
CA PHE A 69 -22.09 -10.69 -12.92
C PHE A 69 -22.08 -9.60 -11.84
N GLN A 70 -21.39 -8.49 -12.06
CA GLN A 70 -21.37 -7.39 -11.08
C GLN A 70 -22.77 -6.77 -10.85
N SER A 71 -23.57 -6.66 -11.90
CA SER A 71 -24.96 -6.18 -11.77
C SER A 71 -25.81 -7.13 -10.92
N TYR A 72 -25.65 -8.44 -11.13
CA TYR A 72 -26.38 -9.46 -10.37
C TYR A 72 -25.91 -9.53 -8.91
N ASP A 73 -24.62 -9.33 -8.64
CA ASP A 73 -24.08 -9.27 -7.28
C ASP A 73 -24.82 -8.21 -6.46
N TRP A 74 -25.03 -7.01 -7.02
CA TRP A 74 -25.78 -5.97 -6.32
C TRP A 74 -27.25 -6.35 -6.11
N LEU A 75 -27.91 -6.94 -7.12
CA LEU A 75 -29.28 -7.43 -6.97
C LEU A 75 -29.41 -8.46 -5.84
N TYR A 76 -28.47 -9.41 -5.76
CA TYR A 76 -28.46 -10.42 -4.70
C TYR A 76 -28.29 -9.78 -3.32
N LEU A 77 -27.32 -8.87 -3.17
CA LEU A 77 -27.09 -8.16 -1.91
C LEU A 77 -28.27 -7.26 -1.52
N TYR A 78 -28.94 -6.65 -2.50
CA TYR A 78 -30.16 -5.88 -2.28
C TYR A 78 -31.28 -6.78 -1.75
N GLN A 79 -31.54 -7.92 -2.40
CA GLN A 79 -32.61 -8.84 -1.99
C GLN A 79 -32.33 -9.51 -0.64
N LYS A 80 -31.08 -9.84 -0.35
CA LYS A 80 -30.70 -10.57 0.87
C LYS A 80 -30.47 -9.67 2.08
N TYR A 81 -29.86 -8.51 1.87
CA TYR A 81 -29.39 -7.63 2.96
C TYR A 81 -29.93 -6.20 2.87
N GLY A 82 -30.72 -5.85 1.86
CA GLY A 82 -31.21 -4.47 1.69
C GLY A 82 -30.12 -3.49 1.28
N ALA A 83 -29.08 -3.94 0.56
CA ALA A 83 -27.97 -3.09 0.12
C ALA A 83 -28.42 -2.05 -0.94
N GLU A 84 -28.90 -0.88 -0.49
CA GLU A 84 -29.40 0.20 -1.35
C GLU A 84 -28.30 1.04 -1.99
N PHE A 85 -27.09 1.03 -1.43
CA PHE A 85 -25.95 1.79 -1.91
C PHE A 85 -24.84 0.87 -2.42
N GLN A 86 -24.22 1.22 -3.54
CA GLN A 86 -22.96 0.63 -3.99
C GLN A 86 -21.91 1.74 -4.18
N ILE A 87 -20.75 1.54 -3.57
CA ILE A 87 -19.63 2.49 -3.62
C ILE A 87 -18.50 1.86 -4.44
N GLY A 88 -17.89 2.65 -5.33
CA GLY A 88 -16.74 2.19 -6.13
C GLY A 88 -15.93 3.34 -6.69
N GLY A 89 -14.82 3.04 -7.37
CA GLY A 89 -14.07 4.03 -8.13
C GLY A 89 -14.88 4.55 -9.32
N ILE A 90 -14.55 5.74 -9.83
CA ILE A 90 -15.23 6.31 -11.02
C ILE A 90 -15.09 5.43 -12.27
N ASP A 91 -14.10 4.56 -12.33
CA ASP A 91 -13.92 3.55 -13.38
C ASP A 91 -14.97 2.43 -13.32
N GLN A 92 -15.68 2.27 -12.20
CA GLN A 92 -16.79 1.31 -12.03
C GLN A 92 -18.16 1.89 -12.42
N THR A 93 -18.22 3.12 -12.94
CA THR A 93 -19.49 3.83 -13.24
C THR A 93 -20.47 3.01 -14.07
N VAL A 94 -20.00 2.38 -15.16
CA VAL A 94 -20.86 1.60 -16.06
C VAL A 94 -21.43 0.38 -15.34
N ASN A 95 -20.60 -0.33 -14.57
CA ASN A 95 -21.02 -1.55 -13.89
C ASN A 95 -22.04 -1.26 -12.77
N ILE A 96 -21.81 -0.20 -11.99
CA ILE A 96 -22.74 0.24 -10.95
C ILE A 96 -24.05 0.70 -11.59
N HIS A 97 -24.00 1.45 -12.69
CA HIS A 97 -25.21 1.87 -13.40
C HIS A 97 -26.05 0.68 -13.90
N ASN A 98 -25.40 -0.35 -14.45
CA ASN A 98 -26.09 -1.56 -14.90
C ASN A 98 -26.77 -2.31 -13.74
N GLY A 99 -26.11 -2.38 -12.58
CA GLY A 99 -26.72 -2.97 -11.36
C GLY A 99 -27.92 -2.17 -10.86
N HIS A 100 -27.83 -0.83 -10.86
CA HIS A 100 -28.95 0.04 -10.52
C HIS A 100 -30.16 -0.18 -11.45
N ASP A 101 -29.94 -0.17 -12.77
CA ASP A 101 -31.03 -0.37 -13.73
C ASP A 101 -31.61 -1.79 -13.65
N LEU A 102 -30.78 -2.81 -13.39
CA LEU A 102 -31.23 -4.19 -13.17
C LEU A 102 -32.16 -4.29 -11.96
N ILE A 103 -31.76 -3.74 -10.81
CA ILE A 103 -32.57 -3.75 -9.59
C ILE A 103 -33.89 -3.03 -9.82
N ARG A 104 -33.85 -1.83 -10.41
CA ARG A 104 -35.04 -1.04 -10.72
C ARG A 104 -36.02 -1.81 -11.60
N ARG A 105 -35.53 -2.49 -12.66
CA ARG A 105 -36.39 -3.26 -13.57
C ARG A 105 -36.99 -4.51 -12.96
N LEU A 106 -36.31 -5.15 -12.01
CA LEU A 106 -36.77 -6.40 -11.40
C LEU A 106 -37.61 -6.20 -10.14
N THR A 107 -37.40 -5.11 -9.42
CA THR A 107 -37.99 -4.89 -8.09
C THR A 107 -38.83 -3.62 -8.00
N ASP A 108 -38.74 -2.72 -8.99
CA ASP A 108 -39.33 -1.37 -8.97
C ASP A 108 -38.83 -0.50 -7.80
N LYS A 109 -37.63 -0.81 -7.28
CA LYS A 109 -36.99 -0.09 -6.17
C LYS A 109 -35.81 0.74 -6.66
N GLN A 110 -35.56 1.83 -5.95
CA GLN A 110 -34.45 2.74 -6.21
C GLN A 110 -33.24 2.34 -5.37
N THR A 111 -32.07 2.41 -5.99
CA THR A 111 -30.77 2.20 -5.36
C THR A 111 -29.80 3.27 -5.84
N PHE A 112 -28.69 3.48 -5.15
CA PHE A 112 -27.81 4.62 -5.39
C PHE A 112 -26.35 4.20 -5.53
N GLY A 113 -25.66 4.79 -6.49
CA GLY A 113 -24.22 4.63 -6.67
C GLY A 113 -23.46 5.82 -6.10
N LEU A 114 -22.38 5.59 -5.35
CA LEU A 114 -21.41 6.62 -4.99
C LEU A 114 -20.06 6.31 -5.64
N PHE A 115 -19.43 7.33 -6.20
CA PHE A 115 -18.17 7.19 -6.93
C PHE A 115 -17.06 7.96 -6.25
N MET A 116 -15.98 7.25 -5.94
CA MET A 116 -14.75 7.83 -5.43
C MET A 116 -13.84 8.25 -6.60
N PRO A 117 -13.16 9.41 -6.51
CA PRO A 117 -12.23 9.86 -7.53
C PRO A 117 -11.05 8.89 -7.67
N ILE A 118 -10.45 8.85 -8.86
CA ILE A 118 -9.19 8.14 -9.06
C ILE A 118 -8.07 9.00 -8.54
N LEU A 119 -7.17 8.40 -7.76
CA LEU A 119 -5.94 9.02 -7.31
C LEU A 119 -5.02 9.22 -8.52
N THR A 120 -4.58 10.46 -8.74
CA THR A 120 -3.64 10.82 -9.80
C THR A 120 -2.45 11.58 -9.23
N ASP A 121 -1.29 11.43 -9.85
CA ASP A 121 -0.15 12.30 -9.60
C ASP A 121 -0.35 13.70 -10.21
N GLU A 122 0.64 14.58 -10.01
CA GLU A 122 0.66 15.94 -10.55
C GLU A 122 0.61 16.01 -12.08
N ASN A 123 0.97 14.93 -12.78
CA ASN A 123 0.93 14.79 -14.22
C ASN A 123 -0.39 14.15 -14.71
N GLY A 124 -1.34 13.91 -13.81
CA GLY A 124 -2.61 13.24 -14.11
C GLY A 124 -2.48 11.74 -14.34
N LYS A 125 -1.32 11.14 -14.05
CA LYS A 125 -1.09 9.70 -14.18
C LYS A 125 -1.73 8.98 -13.01
N LYS A 126 -2.43 7.87 -13.29
CA LYS A 126 -3.10 7.09 -12.25
C LYS A 126 -2.10 6.50 -11.28
N PHE A 127 -2.34 6.75 -10.00
CA PHE A 127 -1.57 6.19 -8.90
C PHE A 127 -1.55 4.65 -8.96
N GLY A 128 -0.38 4.04 -8.77
CA GLY A 128 -0.20 2.59 -8.76
C GLY A 128 -0.15 1.88 -10.13
N LYS A 129 -0.34 2.58 -11.26
CA LYS A 129 -0.08 2.04 -12.61
C LYS A 129 1.25 2.50 -13.22
N SER A 130 1.91 3.43 -12.55
CA SER A 130 2.89 4.32 -13.13
C SER A 130 4.24 4.36 -12.45
N GLU A 131 4.24 4.06 -11.15
CA GLU A 131 5.43 3.92 -10.32
C GLU A 131 5.81 2.44 -10.31
N GLU A 132 7.10 2.15 -10.35
CA GLU A 132 7.65 0.79 -10.52
C GLU A 132 7.24 -0.21 -9.42
N LYS A 133 6.47 0.20 -8.40
CA LYS A 133 5.90 -0.70 -7.39
C LYS A 133 4.49 -0.26 -7.00
N ALA A 134 3.51 -1.14 -7.20
CA ALA A 134 2.19 -0.99 -6.58
C ALA A 134 2.35 -0.99 -5.05
N ILE A 135 1.63 -0.12 -4.34
CA ILE A 135 1.68 -0.09 -2.88
C ILE A 135 0.74 -1.14 -2.30
N TYR A 136 1.34 -2.20 -1.77
CA TYR A 136 0.64 -3.29 -1.11
C TYR A 136 0.37 -2.98 0.36
N LEU A 137 -0.77 -3.43 0.86
CA LEU A 137 -1.13 -3.36 2.28
C LEU A 137 -0.53 -4.52 3.11
N ASN A 138 -0.15 -5.61 2.44
CA ASN A 138 0.46 -6.78 3.08
C ASN A 138 1.97 -6.51 3.26
N ASP A 139 2.44 -6.77 4.47
CA ASP A 139 3.80 -6.51 4.95
C ASP A 139 4.85 -7.44 4.36
N ASP A 140 4.47 -8.64 3.89
CA ASP A 140 5.38 -9.52 3.14
C ASP A 140 5.75 -8.96 1.75
N LYS A 141 4.91 -8.07 1.19
CA LYS A 141 5.15 -7.44 -0.12
C LYS A 141 5.80 -6.08 -0.01
N ILE A 142 5.35 -5.26 0.93
CA ILE A 142 5.94 -3.96 1.25
C ILE A 142 6.00 -3.86 2.77
N SER A 143 7.21 -3.79 3.31
CA SER A 143 7.41 -3.65 4.74
C SER A 143 6.74 -2.39 5.29
N PRO A 144 6.40 -2.34 6.59
CA PRO A 144 5.85 -1.14 7.22
C PRO A 144 6.73 0.09 7.01
N PHE A 145 8.05 -0.09 6.96
CA PHE A 145 9.01 0.96 6.61
C PHE A 145 8.82 1.47 5.18
N GLY A 146 8.77 0.58 4.18
CA GLY A 146 8.53 0.96 2.79
C GLY A 146 7.18 1.66 2.61
N PHE A 147 6.14 1.16 3.28
CA PHE A 147 4.80 1.76 3.30
C PHE A 147 4.82 3.16 3.93
N TYR A 148 5.50 3.34 5.05
CA TYR A 148 5.66 4.65 5.68
C TYR A 148 6.44 5.63 4.80
N GLN A 149 7.57 5.19 4.22
CA GLN A 149 8.42 6.01 3.36
C GLN A 149 7.68 6.50 2.12
N PHE A 150 6.80 5.68 1.58
CA PHE A 150 5.94 6.07 0.46
C PHE A 150 5.16 7.36 0.74
N PHE A 151 4.41 7.41 1.85
CA PHE A 151 3.68 8.62 2.23
C PHE A 151 4.62 9.76 2.64
N HIS A 152 5.77 9.43 3.24
CA HIS A 152 6.76 10.41 3.64
C HIS A 152 7.39 11.15 2.44
N GLN A 153 7.42 10.52 1.27
CA GLN A 153 8.05 11.05 0.05
C GLN A 153 7.07 11.81 -0.86
N LEU A 154 5.80 11.91 -0.49
CA LEU A 154 4.81 12.65 -1.26
C LEU A 154 5.12 14.15 -1.31
N THR A 155 4.78 14.79 -2.43
CA THR A 155 4.84 16.24 -2.56
C THR A 155 3.82 16.92 -1.63
N ASP A 156 4.05 18.19 -1.29
CA ASP A 156 3.16 18.96 -0.40
C ASP A 156 1.70 19.03 -0.90
N ARG A 157 1.52 19.04 -2.23
CA ARG A 157 0.19 19.01 -2.84
C ARG A 157 -0.46 17.64 -2.67
N GLN A 158 0.26 16.56 -3.01
CA GLN A 158 -0.25 15.20 -2.91
C GLN A 158 -0.61 14.83 -1.48
N VAL A 159 0.25 15.16 -0.52
CA VAL A 159 0.01 14.83 0.88
C VAL A 159 -1.22 15.55 1.45
N TYR A 160 -1.49 16.79 1.03
CA TYR A 160 -2.70 17.50 1.46
C TYR A 160 -3.97 16.87 0.88
N ASP A 161 -3.96 16.49 -0.40
CA ASP A 161 -5.08 15.78 -1.01
C ASP A 161 -5.30 14.41 -0.32
N PHE A 162 -4.21 13.71 0.02
CA PHE A 162 -4.25 12.42 0.70
C PHE A 162 -4.78 12.53 2.12
N LEU A 163 -4.40 13.60 2.84
CA LEU A 163 -4.91 13.88 4.17
C LEU A 163 -6.45 14.04 4.14
N LYS A 164 -7.00 14.70 3.11
CA LYS A 164 -8.47 14.81 2.92
C LYS A 164 -9.15 13.49 2.58
N MET A 165 -8.51 12.64 1.79
CA MET A 165 -9.13 11.41 1.29
C MET A 165 -9.05 10.24 2.28
N PHE A 166 -7.97 10.17 3.07
CA PHE A 166 -7.69 8.99 3.89
C PHE A 166 -7.77 9.22 5.40
N SER A 167 -7.68 10.47 5.87
CA SER A 167 -7.75 10.75 7.30
C SER A 167 -9.18 10.72 7.83
N PHE A 168 -9.34 10.29 9.07
CA PHE A 168 -10.61 10.37 9.82
C PHE A 168 -10.80 11.72 10.53
N ARG A 169 -9.91 12.68 10.28
CA ARG A 169 -10.00 14.05 10.80
C ARG A 169 -11.11 14.82 10.09
N SER A 170 -11.70 15.77 10.81
CA SER A 170 -12.62 16.74 10.22
C SER A 170 -11.88 17.72 9.31
N ASP A 171 -12.59 18.31 8.34
CA ASP A 171 -12.04 19.34 7.46
C ASP A 171 -11.38 20.50 8.23
N ALA A 172 -11.96 20.88 9.38
CA ALA A 172 -11.40 21.91 10.24
C ALA A 172 -10.06 21.50 10.87
N GLU A 173 -9.92 20.25 11.32
CA GLU A 173 -8.66 19.72 11.85
C GLU A 173 -7.60 19.62 10.75
N ILE A 174 -7.99 19.19 9.55
CA ILE A 174 -7.11 19.11 8.37
C ILE A 174 -6.60 20.50 7.99
N GLU A 175 -7.48 21.49 7.95
CA GLU A 175 -7.09 22.86 7.61
C GLU A 175 -6.17 23.48 8.67
N GLN A 176 -6.41 23.22 9.96
CA GLN A 176 -5.49 23.65 11.02
C GLN A 176 -4.08 23.04 10.87
N ILE A 177 -4.01 21.74 10.55
CA ILE A 177 -2.75 21.04 10.30
C ILE A 177 -2.00 21.66 9.11
N TYR A 178 -2.73 21.97 8.03
CA TYR A 178 -2.17 22.64 6.85
C TYR A 178 -1.68 24.05 7.17
N GLN A 179 -2.47 24.88 7.86
CA GLN A 179 -2.01 26.22 8.26
C GLN A 179 -0.77 26.17 9.17
N LYS A 180 -0.65 25.13 9.99
CA LYS A 180 0.54 24.92 10.83
C LYS A 180 1.75 24.47 10.00
N SER A 181 1.57 23.67 8.96
CA SER A 181 2.67 23.26 8.07
C SER A 181 3.30 24.45 7.33
N LEU A 182 2.49 25.46 6.97
CA LEU A 182 2.98 26.68 6.33
C LEU A 182 3.82 27.58 7.24
N ARG A 183 3.69 27.42 8.57
CA ARG A 183 4.36 28.27 9.57
C ARG A 183 5.54 27.59 10.25
N THR A 184 5.59 26.26 10.21
CA THR A 184 6.65 25.49 10.88
C THR A 184 7.93 25.49 10.05
N GLN A 185 9.08 25.53 10.73
CA GLN A 185 10.38 25.27 10.09
C GLN A 185 10.68 23.77 9.98
N LYS A 186 9.82 22.92 10.55
CA LYS A 186 9.97 21.46 10.47
C LYS A 186 9.65 20.98 9.05
N PRO A 187 10.63 20.44 8.30
CA PRO A 187 10.38 19.89 6.98
C PRO A 187 9.50 18.64 7.08
N TRP A 188 8.76 18.31 6.02
CA TRP A 188 7.92 17.11 5.90
C TRP A 188 6.82 16.95 6.96
N TYR A 189 6.38 18.06 7.59
CA TYR A 189 5.41 18.01 8.68
C TYR A 189 4.08 17.34 8.30
N LEU A 190 3.56 17.59 7.09
CA LEU A 190 2.32 16.95 6.62
C LEU A 190 2.54 15.47 6.29
N GLN A 191 3.67 15.18 5.64
CA GLN A 191 4.06 13.87 5.19
C GLN A 191 4.23 12.91 6.36
N GLU A 192 4.87 13.35 7.44
CA GLU A 192 4.94 12.57 8.68
C GLU A 192 3.55 12.26 9.24
N ILE A 193 2.64 13.24 9.30
CA ILE A 193 1.28 13.01 9.84
C ILE A 193 0.54 11.96 9.02
N VAL A 194 0.52 12.10 7.69
CA VAL A 194 -0.16 11.13 6.82
C VAL A 194 0.51 9.75 6.89
N ALA A 195 1.85 9.70 6.87
CA ALA A 195 2.58 8.44 6.98
C ALA A 195 2.29 7.72 8.30
N GLU A 196 2.26 8.46 9.42
CA GLU A 196 1.91 7.91 10.72
C GLU A 196 0.47 7.38 10.75
N GLU A 197 -0.50 8.15 10.26
CA GLU A 197 -1.91 7.77 10.27
C GLU A 197 -2.19 6.55 9.40
N MET A 198 -1.62 6.50 8.20
CA MET A 198 -1.81 5.39 7.27
C MET A 198 -1.09 4.13 7.71
N THR A 199 0.15 4.25 8.17
CA THR A 199 0.91 3.07 8.65
C THR A 199 0.26 2.50 9.90
N LEU A 200 -0.25 3.34 10.79
CA LEU A 200 -1.01 2.89 11.96
C LEU A 200 -2.30 2.17 11.55
N LEU A 201 -3.02 2.70 10.56
CA LEU A 201 -4.27 2.10 10.08
C LEU A 201 -4.05 0.70 9.50
N VAL A 202 -2.97 0.51 8.74
CA VAL A 202 -2.72 -0.73 7.99
C VAL A 202 -1.90 -1.74 8.80
N HIS A 203 -0.82 -1.30 9.45
CA HIS A 203 0.15 -2.18 10.13
C HIS A 203 0.12 -2.07 11.66
N GLY A 204 -0.81 -1.28 12.22
CA GLY A 204 -0.97 -1.13 13.67
C GLY A 204 0.21 -0.43 14.35
N GLU A 205 0.20 -0.45 15.69
CA GLU A 205 1.20 0.25 16.51
C GLU A 205 2.60 -0.36 16.36
N ALA A 206 2.69 -1.68 16.25
CA ALA A 206 3.95 -2.39 16.05
C ALA A 206 4.61 -2.02 14.72
N GLY A 207 3.83 -2.03 13.62
CA GLY A 207 4.29 -1.65 12.30
C GLY A 207 4.70 -0.18 12.23
N LEU A 208 3.91 0.73 12.81
CA LEU A 208 4.28 2.15 12.87
C LEU A 208 5.56 2.38 13.69
N SER A 209 5.69 1.73 14.85
CA SER A 209 6.88 1.86 15.68
C SER A 209 8.13 1.35 14.95
N SER A 210 8.02 0.21 14.27
CA SER A 210 9.07 -0.33 13.40
C SER A 210 9.45 0.67 12.30
N ALA A 211 8.48 1.14 11.52
CA ALA A 211 8.72 2.07 10.43
C ALA A 211 9.43 3.36 10.87
N LYS A 212 9.04 3.92 12.02
CA LYS A 212 9.69 5.13 12.59
C LYS A 212 11.12 4.86 13.05
N ARG A 213 11.37 3.74 13.74
CA ARG A 213 12.75 3.36 14.15
C ARG A 213 13.65 3.16 12.94
N THR A 214 13.16 2.44 11.93
CA THR A 214 13.90 2.17 10.68
C THR A 214 14.17 3.47 9.91
N THR A 215 13.19 4.38 9.87
CA THR A 215 13.35 5.73 9.30
C THR A 215 14.39 6.56 10.04
N ASP A 216 14.33 6.59 11.37
CA ASP A 216 15.34 7.28 12.19
C ASP A 216 16.75 6.73 11.93
N ALA A 217 16.89 5.41 11.79
CA ALA A 217 18.17 4.76 11.50
C ALA A 217 18.74 5.20 10.15
N LEU A 218 17.90 5.23 9.10
CA LEU A 218 18.28 5.65 7.75
C LEU A 218 18.80 7.10 7.74
N PHE A 219 18.09 8.02 8.39
CA PHE A 219 18.40 9.44 8.33
C PHE A 219 19.50 9.89 9.30
N LYS A 220 19.56 9.31 10.51
CA LYS A 220 20.55 9.71 11.52
C LYS A 220 21.89 8.97 11.37
N ARG A 221 21.91 7.83 10.68
CA ARG A 221 23.08 6.92 10.58
C ARG A 221 23.72 6.65 11.94
N ASP A 222 22.88 6.61 12.97
CA ASP A 222 23.30 6.44 14.35
C ASP A 222 23.51 4.95 14.64
N VAL A 223 24.71 4.62 15.10
CA VAL A 223 25.15 3.26 15.43
C VAL A 223 24.25 2.64 16.51
N GLU A 224 23.79 3.44 17.48
CA GLU A 224 22.90 2.94 18.53
C GLU A 224 21.50 2.59 17.99
N VAL A 225 21.03 3.30 16.97
CA VAL A 225 19.74 3.03 16.35
C VAL A 225 19.83 1.82 15.44
N LEU A 226 20.91 1.69 14.65
CA LEU A 226 21.19 0.52 13.82
C LEU A 226 21.29 -0.77 14.65
N ALA A 227 21.86 -0.69 15.86
CA ALA A 227 21.98 -1.84 16.77
C ALA A 227 20.63 -2.35 17.31
N ARG A 228 19.57 -1.52 17.26
CA ARG A 228 18.22 -1.88 17.73
C ARG A 228 17.33 -2.46 16.63
N LEU A 229 17.78 -2.41 15.37
CA LEU A 229 17.03 -2.95 14.24
C LEU A 229 17.13 -4.48 14.20
N ASN A 230 16.04 -5.12 13.80
CA ASN A 230 16.06 -6.53 13.43
C ASN A 230 16.55 -6.74 11.98
N GLU A 231 16.74 -7.99 11.58
CA GLU A 231 17.25 -8.36 10.25
C GLU A 231 16.37 -7.86 9.09
N SER A 232 15.03 -7.94 9.24
CA SER A 232 14.10 -7.42 8.24
C SER A 232 14.22 -5.89 8.10
N GLU A 233 14.27 -5.19 9.23
CA GLU A 233 14.42 -3.72 9.26
C GLU A 233 15.76 -3.27 8.66
N ILE A 234 16.84 -4.05 8.81
CA ILE A 234 18.14 -3.74 8.20
C ILE A 234 18.10 -3.94 6.68
N ASN A 235 17.47 -5.02 6.22
CA ASN A 235 17.27 -5.24 4.79
C ASN A 235 16.42 -4.14 4.16
N ASP A 236 15.43 -3.62 4.90
CA ASP A 236 14.61 -2.48 4.47
C ASP A 236 15.42 -1.18 4.31
N VAL A 237 16.28 -0.84 5.28
CA VAL A 237 17.14 0.37 5.21
C VAL A 237 18.12 0.30 4.05
N PHE A 238 18.68 -0.88 3.81
CA PHE A 238 19.71 -1.11 2.80
C PHE A 238 19.18 -2.00 1.67
N GLU A 239 17.99 -1.67 1.14
CA GLU A 239 17.36 -2.45 0.08
C GLU A 239 18.34 -2.68 -1.09
N GLY A 240 18.60 -3.96 -1.41
CA GLY A 240 19.53 -4.36 -2.47
C GLY A 240 21.01 -4.43 -2.08
N ALA A 241 21.38 -4.13 -0.81
CA ALA A 241 22.72 -4.38 -0.32
C ALA A 241 23.00 -5.89 -0.19
N PRO A 242 24.20 -6.36 -0.58
CA PRO A 242 24.56 -7.76 -0.37
C PRO A 242 24.67 -8.06 1.13
N MET A 243 24.05 -9.16 1.56
CA MET A 243 24.18 -9.67 2.92
C MET A 243 25.04 -10.94 2.93
N SER A 244 26.12 -10.90 3.72
CA SER A 244 27.03 -12.04 3.89
C SER A 244 26.99 -12.54 5.33
N THR A 245 26.96 -13.86 5.50
CA THR A 245 27.07 -14.51 6.80
C THR A 245 28.51 -14.94 7.02
N LEU A 246 29.15 -14.48 8.10
CA LEU A 246 30.54 -14.78 8.42
C LEU A 246 30.69 -15.19 9.88
N ILE A 247 31.71 -16.01 10.17
CA ILE A 247 32.09 -16.38 11.53
C ILE A 247 33.05 -15.31 12.06
N PHE A 248 32.81 -14.82 13.27
CA PHE A 248 33.70 -13.83 13.88
C PHE A 248 34.86 -14.52 14.62
N ASN A 249 36.08 -14.29 14.14
CA ASN A 249 37.31 -14.71 14.83
C ASN A 249 38.01 -13.45 15.38
N PRO A 250 37.97 -13.21 16.70
CA PRO A 250 38.75 -12.15 17.33
C PRO A 250 40.25 -12.38 17.04
N ASP A 251 40.99 -11.30 16.80
CA ASP A 251 42.46 -11.27 16.62
C ASP A 251 43.03 -11.78 15.27
N GLU A 252 42.21 -12.35 14.39
CA GLU A 252 42.66 -12.85 13.06
C GLU A 252 42.03 -12.13 11.86
N MET A 253 41.09 -11.22 12.09
CA MET A 253 40.36 -10.58 11.00
C MET A 253 40.49 -9.06 11.02
N THR A 254 41.15 -8.56 9.99
CA THR A 254 41.26 -7.14 9.69
C THR A 254 39.99 -6.62 9.02
N ALA A 255 39.76 -5.31 9.10
CA ALA A 255 38.66 -4.65 8.41
C ALA A 255 38.72 -4.85 6.88
N ILE A 256 39.93 -5.04 6.31
CA ILE A 256 40.10 -5.36 4.88
C ILE A 256 39.64 -6.79 4.59
N GLU A 257 40.11 -7.77 5.36
CA GLU A 257 39.72 -9.17 5.14
C GLU A 257 38.20 -9.34 5.26
N LEU A 258 37.58 -8.61 6.18
CA LEU A 258 36.12 -8.51 6.23
C LEU A 258 35.54 -7.94 4.94
N ALA A 259 36.04 -6.80 4.47
CA ALA A 259 35.53 -6.18 3.25
C ALA A 259 35.72 -7.06 2.00
N ILE A 260 36.81 -7.83 1.93
CA ILE A 260 37.05 -8.82 0.86
C ILE A 260 36.06 -9.99 1.00
N LYS A 261 35.92 -10.57 2.19
CA LYS A 261 35.00 -11.69 2.45
C LYS A 261 33.53 -11.31 2.22
N ALA A 262 33.16 -10.08 2.55
CA ALA A 262 31.85 -9.50 2.28
C ALA A 262 31.68 -9.02 0.82
N GLN A 263 32.69 -9.23 -0.03
CA GLN A 263 32.72 -8.89 -1.46
C GLN A 263 32.50 -7.40 -1.76
N CYS A 264 32.93 -6.52 -0.85
CA CYS A 264 32.82 -5.07 -1.00
C CYS A 264 33.68 -4.52 -2.15
N PHE A 265 34.71 -5.26 -2.57
CA PHE A 265 35.66 -4.88 -3.62
C PHE A 265 35.81 -6.02 -4.64
N THR A 266 35.88 -5.67 -5.93
CA THR A 266 36.16 -6.62 -7.02
C THR A 266 37.65 -6.73 -7.37
N ASN A 267 38.51 -5.83 -6.86
CA ASN A 267 39.96 -5.84 -7.06
C ASN A 267 40.72 -5.52 -5.76
N GLU A 268 41.80 -6.27 -5.51
CA GLU A 268 42.64 -6.28 -4.31
C GLU A 268 43.64 -5.11 -4.25
N PHE A 269 43.22 -3.87 -4.00
CA PHE A 269 44.21 -2.83 -3.68
C PHE A 269 43.66 -1.79 -2.72
N LEU A 270 43.79 -2.02 -1.40
CA LEU A 270 43.66 -1.01 -0.34
C LEU A 270 44.41 -1.48 0.92
N SER A 271 45.10 -0.57 1.61
CA SER A 271 45.64 -0.77 2.97
C SER A 271 44.87 0.13 3.96
N PRO A 272 44.32 -0.41 5.07
CA PRO A 272 44.78 -0.04 6.43
C PRO A 272 44.78 -1.19 7.48
N GLN A 273 45.57 -0.99 8.55
CA GLN A 273 45.97 -1.95 9.60
C GLN A 273 44.96 -2.16 10.77
N GLN A 274 43.66 -1.87 10.58
CA GLN A 274 42.69 -1.97 11.69
C GLN A 274 42.17 -3.41 11.84
N ILE A 275 42.43 -4.01 13.00
CA ILE A 275 41.87 -5.30 13.41
C ILE A 275 40.45 -5.07 13.95
N LEU A 276 39.51 -5.93 13.56
CA LEU A 276 38.15 -5.89 14.07
C LEU A 276 38.11 -6.43 15.50
N THR A 277 37.38 -5.72 16.34
CA THR A 277 37.20 -6.03 17.76
C THR A 277 35.72 -6.26 18.05
N GLN A 278 35.39 -6.80 19.23
CA GLN A 278 33.98 -6.98 19.61
C GLN A 278 33.17 -5.69 19.62
N THR A 279 33.80 -4.52 19.76
CA THR A 279 33.12 -3.21 19.70
C THR A 279 32.68 -2.83 18.28
N ASP A 280 33.17 -3.52 17.25
CA ASP A 280 32.79 -3.31 15.85
C ASP A 280 31.55 -4.14 15.44
N ILE A 281 31.04 -4.98 16.36
CA ILE A 281 29.83 -5.78 16.19
C ILE A 281 28.69 -5.10 16.96
N LEU A 282 27.61 -4.78 16.26
CA LEU A 282 26.41 -4.21 16.89
C LEU A 282 25.73 -5.27 17.77
N ALA A 283 24.92 -4.82 18.75
CA ALA A 283 24.23 -5.70 19.69
C ALA A 283 23.32 -6.76 19.02
N ASN A 284 22.88 -6.51 17.79
CA ASN A 284 22.12 -7.44 16.95
C ASN A 284 23.01 -8.39 16.11
N SER A 285 24.30 -8.52 16.45
CA SER A 285 25.27 -9.38 15.76
C SER A 285 25.52 -9.00 14.28
N ILE A 286 25.37 -7.72 13.94
CA ILE A 286 25.55 -7.22 12.57
C ILE A 286 26.67 -6.17 12.54
N THR A 287 27.41 -6.12 11.43
CA THR A 287 28.31 -5.02 11.09
C THR A 287 27.94 -4.48 9.71
N LEU A 288 27.79 -3.15 9.60
CA LEU A 288 27.56 -2.47 8.33
C LEU A 288 28.90 -2.01 7.72
N VAL A 289 29.27 -2.58 6.57
CA VAL A 289 30.47 -2.19 5.83
C VAL A 289 30.09 -1.22 4.73
N SER A 290 30.60 0.01 4.79
CA SER A 290 30.29 1.06 3.80
C SER A 290 31.52 1.42 2.97
N VAL A 291 31.41 1.34 1.65
CA VAL A 291 32.44 1.81 0.70
C VAL A 291 31.97 3.13 0.08
N GLY A 292 32.49 4.25 0.60
CA GLY A 292 32.01 5.58 0.25
C GLY A 292 30.60 5.86 0.81
N LYS A 293 29.86 6.80 0.19
CA LYS A 293 28.57 7.29 0.74
C LYS A 293 27.34 6.45 0.40
N ARG A 294 27.44 5.56 -0.61
CA ARG A 294 26.28 4.91 -1.25
C ARG A 294 26.38 3.38 -1.39
N LYS A 295 27.57 2.77 -1.25
CA LYS A 295 27.71 1.31 -1.33
C LYS A 295 27.79 0.74 0.07
N HIS A 296 26.84 -0.11 0.41
CA HIS A 296 26.70 -0.71 1.72
C HIS A 296 26.65 -2.23 1.56
N HIS A 297 27.28 -2.95 2.49
CA HIS A 297 27.26 -4.40 2.62
C HIS A 297 26.95 -4.74 4.07
N ILE A 298 26.08 -5.71 4.27
CA ILE A 298 25.65 -6.14 5.60
C ILE A 298 26.38 -7.44 5.92
N VAL A 299 27.07 -7.48 7.06
CA VAL A 299 27.69 -8.70 7.57
C VAL A 299 26.96 -9.15 8.82
N LYS A 300 26.47 -10.39 8.80
CA LYS A 300 25.86 -11.06 9.95
C LYS A 300 26.87 -12.03 10.57
N TRP A 301 27.09 -11.88 11.86
CA TRP A 301 28.02 -12.69 12.64
C TRP A 301 27.31 -13.84 13.34
N TYR A 302 27.99 -14.99 13.37
CA TYR A 302 27.65 -16.18 14.16
C TYR A 302 28.85 -16.57 15.03
#